data_AF-A0A956AZS6-F1
#
_entry.id   AF-A0A956AZS6-F1
#
_cell.length_a   1.000
_cell.length_b   1.000
_cell.length_c   1.000
_cell.angle_alpha   90.00
_cell.angle_beta   90.00
_cell.angle_gamma   90.00
#
_symmetry.space_group_name_H-M   'P 1'
#
loop_
_entity.id
_entity.type
_entity.pdbx_description
1 polymer ?
#
loop_
_entity_poly.entity_id
_entity_poly.type
_entity_poly.pdbx_seq_one_letter_code
_entity_poly.pdbx_strand_id
1 'polypeptide(L)' 'KDSMYNTPNTFGIYVLALVAEWVEAQGGLTTMAARNANKAQMLYDLIDRYPGVFKGHAVKHSRSQMNVT' A
#
# COMPACT_ATOMS: atom_id res chain seq x y z
N LYS A 1 0.46 -30.63 3.79
CA LYS A 1 0.95 -30.38 2.40
C LYS A 1 1.80 -29.14 2.50
N ASP A 2 3.10 -29.33 2.71
CA ASP A 2 4.03 -28.24 2.99
C ASP A 2 4.24 -27.38 1.75
N SER A 3 4.53 -26.08 1.93
CA SER A 3 4.74 -25.08 0.87
C SER A 3 6.00 -25.32 0.01
N MET A 4 6.42 -26.57 -0.14
CA MET A 4 7.67 -27.04 -0.76
C MET A 4 7.42 -28.25 -1.68
N TYR A 5 6.24 -28.36 -2.29
CA TYR A 5 5.92 -29.45 -3.21
C TYR A 5 6.87 -29.48 -4.43
N ASN A 6 7.33 -28.31 -4.88
CA ASN A 6 8.34 -28.12 -5.91
C ASN A 6 9.42 -27.15 -5.40
N THR A 7 10.42 -26.84 -6.24
CA THR A 7 11.47 -25.86 -5.93
C THR A 7 10.83 -24.50 -5.59
N PRO A 8 10.89 -24.07 -4.33
CA PRO A 8 10.28 -22.81 -3.93
C PRO A 8 11.12 -21.64 -4.44
N ASN A 9 10.50 -20.48 -4.61
CA ASN A 9 11.21 -19.23 -4.90
C ASN A 9 11.92 -18.74 -3.63
N THR A 10 13.05 -19.36 -3.29
CA THR A 10 13.81 -19.10 -2.06
C THR A 10 14.21 -17.64 -1.92
N PHE A 11 14.62 -17.00 -3.02
CA PHE A 11 14.96 -15.58 -3.02
C PHE A 11 13.74 -14.70 -2.71
N GLY A 12 12.60 -14.94 -3.37
CA GLY A 12 11.37 -14.19 -3.11
C GLY A 12 10.87 -14.36 -1.67
N ILE A 13 10.97 -15.57 -1.12
CA ILE A 13 10.63 -15.86 0.28
C ILE A 13 11.53 -15.08 1.23
N TYR A 14 12.84 -15.07 0.98
CA TYR A 14 13.80 -14.32 1.80
C TYR A 14 13.52 -12.81 1.77
N VAL A 15 13.27 -12.23 0.60
CA VAL A 15 12.91 -10.81 0.48
C VAL A 15 11.61 -10.51 1.20
N LEU A 16 10.60 -11.38 1.10
CA LEU A 16 9.34 -11.20 1.83
C LEU A 16 9.55 -11.20 3.35
N ALA A 17 10.40 -12.09 3.87
CA ALA A 17 10.75 -12.12 5.29
C ALA A 17 11.38 -10.80 5.75
N LEU A 18 12.36 -10.29 5.01
CA LEU A 18 12.98 -8.99 5.31
C LEU A 18 12.00 -7.82 5.28
N VAL A 19 11.06 -7.81 4.31
CA VAL A 19 10.01 -6.78 4.24
C VAL A 19 9.06 -6.88 5.42
N ALA A 20 8.70 -8.10 5.84
CA ALA A 20 7.84 -8.31 7.00
C ALA A 20 8.52 -7.82 8.30
N GLU A 21 9.78 -8.19 8.52
CA GLU A 21 10.60 -7.70 9.64
C GLU A 21 10.70 -6.17 9.65
N TRP A 22 10.89 -5.57 8.47
CA TRP A 22 10.88 -4.11 8.34
C TRP A 22 9.52 -3.51 8.72
N VAL A 23 8.40 -4.06 8.26
CA VAL A 23 7.06 -3.59 8.62
C VAL A 23 6.83 -3.66 10.14
N GLU A 24 7.23 -4.75 10.79
CA GLU A 24 7.15 -4.87 12.25
C GLU A 24 8.00 -3.81 12.95
N ALA A 25 9.24 -3.60 12.51
CA ALA A 25 10.13 -2.58 13.05
C ALA A 25 9.61 -1.14 12.87
N GLN A 26 8.75 -0.89 11.88
CA GLN A 26 8.07 0.39 11.69
C GLN A 26 6.84 0.59 12.59
N GLY A 27 6.52 -0.36 13.50
CA GLY A 27 5.32 -0.30 14.33
C GLY A 27 4.11 -0.99 13.70
N GLY A 28 4.36 -1.96 12.81
CA GLY A 28 3.37 -2.87 12.27
C GLY A 28 2.28 -2.23 11.40
N LEU A 29 1.20 -2.98 11.22
CA LEU A 29 0.10 -2.61 10.30
C LEU A 29 -0.63 -1.33 10.71
N THR A 30 -0.73 -1.04 12.01
CA THR A 30 -1.36 0.21 12.50
C THR A 30 -0.61 1.42 11.98
N THR A 31 0.72 1.40 12.06
CA THR A 31 1.55 2.50 11.56
C THR A 31 1.53 2.56 10.04
N MET A 32 1.54 1.42 9.35
CA MET A 32 1.40 1.37 7.89
C MET A 32 0.05 1.94 7.41
N ALA A 33 -1.05 1.63 8.10
CA ALA A 33 -2.38 2.15 7.78
C ALA A 33 -2.43 3.68 7.93
N ALA A 34 -1.90 4.22 9.04
CA ALA A 34 -1.80 5.68 9.23
C ALA A 34 -0.94 6.35 8.14
N ARG A 35 0.21 5.74 7.80
CA ARG A 35 1.07 6.21 6.70
C ARG A 35 0.34 6.22 5.36
N ASN A 36 -0.42 5.18 5.06
CA ASN A 36 -1.18 5.05 3.83
C ASN A 36 -2.32 6.08 3.75
N ALA A 37 -3.09 6.24 4.83
CA ALA A 37 -4.13 7.27 4.93
C ALA A 37 -3.56 8.67 4.69
N ASN A 38 -2.44 9.04 5.33
CA ASN A 38 -1.81 10.35 5.16
C ASN A 38 -1.36 10.61 3.71
N LYS A 39 -0.72 9.62 3.07
CA LYS A 39 -0.30 9.74 1.67
C LYS A 39 -1.50 9.88 0.73
N ALA A 40 -2.52 9.03 0.91
CA ALA A 40 -3.70 9.04 0.07
C ALA A 40 -4.48 10.36 0.20
N GLN A 41 -4.67 10.84 1.44
CA GLN A 41 -5.35 12.10 1.72
C GLN A 41 -4.66 13.27 0.99
N MET A 42 -3.33 13.37 1.10
CA MET A 42 -2.56 14.44 0.47
C MET A 42 -2.77 14.50 -1.05
N LEU A 43 -2.79 13.35 -1.71
CA LEU A 43 -3.00 13.28 -3.17
C LEU A 43 -4.46 13.57 -3.54
N TYR A 44 -5.42 12.98 -2.82
CA TYR A 44 -6.84 13.21 -3.11
C TYR A 44 -7.28 14.64 -2.83
N ASP A 45 -6.72 15.29 -1.81
CA ASP A 45 -6.96 16.71 -1.55
C ASP A 45 -6.49 17.58 -2.72
N LEU A 46 -5.33 17.26 -3.29
CA LEU A 46 -4.83 17.97 -4.47
C LEU A 46 -5.73 17.76 -5.68
N ILE A 47 -6.13 16.51 -5.95
CA ILE A 47 -7.03 16.16 -7.06
C ILE A 47 -8.37 16.91 -6.92
N ASP A 48 -8.95 16.90 -5.72
CA ASP A 48 -10.25 17.52 -5.45
C ASP A 48 -10.17 19.05 -5.46
N ARG A 49 -9.02 19.63 -5.06
CA ARG A 49 -8.80 21.08 -5.06
C ARG A 49 -8.64 21.67 -6.47
N TYR A 50 -8.14 20.89 -7.43
CA TYR A 50 -7.85 21.36 -8.79
C TYR A 50 -8.54 20.52 -9.88
N PRO A 51 -9.88 20.51 -9.94
CA PRO A 51 -10.64 19.69 -10.89
C PRO A 51 -10.45 20.09 -12.37
N GLY A 52 -9.91 21.28 -12.64
CA GLY A 52 -9.53 21.72 -13.99
C GLY A 52 -8.17 21.22 -14.46
N VAL A 53 -7.37 20.64 -13.57
CA VAL A 53 -6.02 20.13 -13.85
C VAL A 53 -5.95 18.62 -13.68
N PHE A 54 -6.58 18.09 -12.63
CA PHE A 54 -6.60 16.67 -12.33
C PHE A 54 -8.01 16.11 -12.42
N LYS A 55 -8.12 14.87 -12.93
CA LYS A 55 -9.36 14.11 -12.97
C LYS A 55 -9.19 12.85 -12.12
N GLY A 56 -9.84 12.80 -10.96
CA GLY A 56 -9.92 11.57 -10.17
C GLY A 56 -10.85 10.56 -10.85
N HIS A 57 -10.40 9.31 -11.01
CA HIS A 57 -11.20 8.27 -11.68
C HIS A 57 -12.10 7.53 -10.71
N ALA A 58 -11.66 7.37 -9.45
CA ALA A 58 -12.45 6.73 -8.42
C ALA A 58 -13.49 7.67 -7.82
N VAL A 59 -14.74 7.20 -7.72
CA VAL A 59 -15.78 7.85 -6.91
C VAL A 59 -15.32 7.93 -5.45
N LYS A 60 -15.63 9.03 -4.76
CA LYS A 60 -15.00 9.38 -3.46
C LYS A 60 -15.04 8.27 -2.41
N HIS A 61 -16.13 7.52 -2.34
CA HIS A 61 -16.32 6.43 -1.36
C HIS A 61 -15.62 5.11 -1.75
N SER A 62 -15.15 4.98 -2.99
CA SER A 62 -14.45 3.80 -3.51
C SER A 62 -12.94 4.06 -3.71
N ARG A 63 -12.43 5.17 -3.17
CA ARG A 63 -11.03 5.56 -3.26
C ARG A 63 -10.15 4.63 -2.43
N SER A 64 -9.07 4.15 -3.03
CA SER A 64 -8.11 3.30 -2.35
C SER A 64 -7.21 4.13 -1.45
N GLN A 65 -6.96 3.64 -0.23
CA GLN A 65 -5.97 4.23 0.67
C GLN A 65 -4.53 3.81 0.33
N MET A 66 -4.35 2.85 -0.59
CA MET A 66 -3.03 2.36 -0.99
C MET A 66 -2.62 2.84 -2.39
N ASN A 67 -3.55 2.82 -3.35
CA ASN A 67 -3.28 3.10 -4.75
C ASN A 67 -4.22 4.20 -5.26
N VAL A 68 -3.76 5.45 -5.24
CA VAL A 68 -4.55 6.61 -5.68
C VAL A 68 -4.72 6.62 -7.21
N THR A 69 -5.96 6.81 -7.69
CA THR A 69 -6.37 6.85 -9.11
C THR A 69 -7.44 7.91 -9.39
#